data_AF-A0A921MMT6-F1
#
_entry.id   AF-A0A921MMT6-F1
#
_cell.length_a   1.000
_cell.length_b   1.000
_cell.length_c   1.000
_cell.angle_alpha   90.00
_cell.angle_beta   90.00
_cell.angle_gamma   90.00
#
_symmetry.space_group_name_H-M   'P 1'
#
loop_
_entity.id
_entity.type
_entity.pdbx_description
1 polymer ?
#
loop_
_entity_poly.entity_id
_entity_poly.type
_entity_poly.pdbx_seq_one_letter_code
_entity_poly.pdbx_strand_id
1 'polypeptide(L)'
;MNSQQEEAVRRLQEQQEKVKEGTAPWWVARQLMDICRHEPASAELILQDLDRESMSIVEAEKKIKAYADAHKTGNFSFVPPDEADRILREFYGLPTMENGTQASANAPEEKTGGFLDLMDFLG
;
A
#
# COMPACT_ATOMS: atom_id res chain seq x y z
N MET A 1 -0.60 -12.00 -15.37
CA MET A 1 -1.21 -11.66 -14.08
C MET A 1 -1.94 -12.90 -13.59
N ASN A 2 -2.00 -13.13 -12.28
CA ASN A 2 -2.82 -14.20 -11.72
C ASN A 2 -4.28 -13.71 -11.47
N SER A 3 -5.16 -14.61 -11.06
CA SER A 3 -6.57 -14.30 -10.84
C SER A 3 -6.81 -13.20 -9.79
N GLN A 4 -6.01 -13.17 -8.72
CA GLN A 4 -6.11 -12.13 -7.68
C GLN A 4 -5.69 -10.76 -8.21
N GLN A 5 -4.61 -10.69 -9.01
CA GLN A 5 -4.17 -9.45 -9.64
C GLN A 5 -5.24 -8.90 -10.61
N GLU A 6 -5.87 -9.77 -11.41
CA GLU A 6 -6.93 -9.39 -12.33
C GLU A 6 -8.16 -8.86 -11.60
N GLU A 7 -8.59 -9.54 -10.53
CA GLU A 7 -9.71 -9.10 -9.71
C GLU A 7 -9.42 -7.77 -8.99
N ALA A 8 -8.22 -7.61 -8.42
CA ALA A 8 -7.80 -6.36 -7.77
C ALA A 8 -7.86 -5.18 -8.75
N VAL A 9 -7.30 -5.36 -9.95
CA VAL A 9 -7.35 -4.34 -11.00
C VAL A 9 -8.79 -4.05 -11.43
N ARG A 10 -9.65 -5.07 -11.57
CA ARG A 10 -11.06 -4.86 -11.90
C ARG A 10 -11.79 -4.05 -10.83
N ARG A 11 -11.63 -4.39 -9.55
CA ARG A 11 -12.25 -3.64 -8.43
C ARG A 11 -11.78 -2.19 -8.37
N LEU A 12 -10.49 -1.95 -8.62
CA LEU A 12 -9.95 -0.59 -8.71
C LEU A 12 -10.55 0.17 -9.90
N GLN A 13 -10.76 -0.49 -11.05
CA GLN A 13 -11.39 0.12 -12.22
C GLN A 13 -12.86 0.49 -11.93
N GLU A 14 -13.61 -0.40 -11.28
CA GLU A 14 -14.99 -0.15 -10.86
C GLU A 14 -15.09 1.05 -9.91
N GLN A 15 -14.11 1.27 -9.03
CA GLN A 15 -14.04 2.49 -8.21
C GLN A 15 -13.61 3.71 -9.03
N GLN A 16 -12.64 3.55 -9.93
CA GLN A 16 -12.12 4.61 -10.79
C GLN A 16 -13.20 5.20 -11.71
N GLU A 17 -14.09 4.36 -12.25
CA GLU A 17 -15.23 4.78 -13.10
C GLU A 17 -16.25 5.64 -12.35
N LYS A 18 -16.32 5.53 -11.03
CA LYS A 18 -17.22 6.32 -10.18
C LYS A 18 -16.69 7.73 -9.89
N VAL A 19 -15.44 8.00 -10.22
CA VAL A 19 -14.81 9.31 -10.05
C VAL A 19 -14.48 9.95 -11.39
N LYS A 20 -14.43 11.28 -11.42
CA LYS A 20 -14.15 12.02 -12.65
C LYS A 20 -12.69 11.78 -13.10
N GLU A 21 -12.51 11.50 -14.38
CA GLU A 21 -11.19 11.37 -14.98
C GLU A 21 -10.30 12.59 -14.72
N GLY A 22 -9.03 12.35 -14.43
CA GLY A 22 -8.03 13.37 -14.14
C GLY A 22 -8.08 13.96 -12.73
N THR A 23 -9.02 13.53 -11.88
CA THR A 23 -9.03 13.90 -10.45
C THR A 23 -8.00 13.10 -9.66
N ALA A 24 -7.63 13.59 -8.47
CA ALA A 24 -6.70 12.91 -7.57
C ALA A 24 -7.09 11.44 -7.28
N PRO A 25 -8.33 11.09 -6.88
CA PRO A 25 -8.68 9.69 -6.64
C PRO A 25 -8.62 8.84 -7.91
N TRP A 26 -8.86 9.43 -9.10
CA TRP A 26 -8.71 8.72 -10.37
C TRP A 26 -7.25 8.31 -10.63
N TRP A 27 -6.29 9.18 -10.31
CA TRP A 27 -4.86 8.87 -10.43
C TRP A 27 -4.38 7.89 -9.36
N VAL A 28 -4.91 7.98 -8.14
CA VAL A 28 -4.63 6.99 -7.07
C VAL A 28 -5.03 5.59 -7.51
N ALA A 29 -6.21 5.43 -8.09
CA ALA A 29 -6.65 4.13 -8.62
C ALA A 29 -5.67 3.59 -9.68
N ARG A 30 -5.17 4.46 -10.56
CA ARG A 30 -4.21 4.06 -11.61
C ARG A 30 -2.88 3.59 -11.03
N GLN A 31 -2.35 4.31 -10.04
CA GLN A 31 -1.12 3.91 -9.35
C GLN A 31 -1.29 2.56 -8.63
N LEU A 32 -2.41 2.36 -7.92
CA LEU A 32 -2.72 1.07 -7.28
C LEU A 32 -2.84 -0.07 -8.31
N MET A 33 -3.43 0.17 -9.48
CA MET A 33 -3.48 -0.83 -10.55
C MET A 33 -2.07 -1.19 -11.04
N ASP A 34 -1.17 -0.21 -11.16
CA ASP A 34 0.20 -0.45 -11.56
C ASP A 34 0.95 -1.27 -10.50
N ILE A 35 0.74 -0.99 -9.20
CA ILE A 35 1.25 -1.85 -8.11
C ILE A 35 0.70 -3.27 -8.27
N CYS A 36 -0.61 -3.44 -8.43
CA CYS A 36 -1.23 -4.76 -8.58
C CYS A 36 -0.66 -5.55 -9.78
N ARG A 37 -0.31 -4.89 -10.89
CA ARG A 37 0.26 -5.54 -12.09
C ARG A 37 1.66 -6.08 -11.85
N HIS A 38 2.48 -5.37 -11.08
CA HIS A 38 3.89 -5.72 -10.87
C HIS A 38 4.12 -6.58 -9.63
N GLU A 39 3.24 -6.47 -8.62
CA GLU A 39 3.42 -7.08 -7.30
C GLU A 39 2.22 -7.96 -6.92
N PRO A 40 2.27 -9.28 -7.17
CA PRO A 40 1.17 -10.19 -6.86
C PRO A 40 0.76 -10.18 -5.38
N ALA A 41 1.73 -10.13 -4.45
CA ALA A 41 1.47 -10.10 -3.01
C ALA A 41 0.73 -8.82 -2.59
N SER A 42 1.13 -7.67 -3.14
CA SER A 42 0.46 -6.39 -2.89
C SER A 42 -0.96 -6.38 -3.47
N ALA A 43 -1.17 -7.03 -4.62
CA ALA A 43 -2.50 -7.15 -5.23
C ALA A 43 -3.49 -7.93 -4.35
N GLU A 44 -3.03 -8.99 -3.68
CA GLU A 44 -3.86 -9.77 -2.75
C GLU A 44 -4.32 -8.94 -1.54
N LEU A 45 -3.39 -8.17 -0.94
CA LEU A 45 -3.71 -7.27 0.17
C LEU A 45 -4.69 -6.18 -0.24
N ILE A 46 -4.42 -5.51 -1.37
CA ILE A 46 -5.32 -4.47 -1.91
C ILE A 46 -6.70 -5.07 -2.18
N LEU A 47 -6.79 -6.24 -2.80
CA LEU A 47 -8.06 -6.88 -3.10
C LEU A 47 -8.88 -7.15 -1.82
N GLN A 48 -8.25 -7.71 -0.79
CA GLN A 48 -8.91 -7.98 0.48
C GLN A 48 -9.44 -6.69 1.13
N ASP A 49 -8.66 -5.61 1.08
CA ASP A 49 -9.02 -4.35 1.70
C ASP A 49 -10.14 -3.61 0.95
N LEU A 50 -10.19 -3.69 -0.38
CA LEU A 50 -11.17 -2.96 -1.20
C LEU A 50 -12.64 -3.36 -0.94
N ASP A 51 -12.91 -4.44 -0.23
CA ASP A 51 -14.26 -4.79 0.25
C ASP A 51 -14.74 -3.85 1.38
N ARG A 52 -13.85 -3.04 1.98
CA ARG A 52 -14.14 -2.08 3.04
C ARG A 52 -14.16 -0.66 2.48
N GLU A 53 -15.24 0.08 2.73
CA GLU A 53 -15.36 1.48 2.29
C GLU A 53 -14.23 2.38 2.83
N SER A 54 -13.77 2.09 4.06
CA SER A 54 -12.62 2.76 4.71
C SER A 54 -11.28 2.57 4.00
N MET A 55 -11.19 1.65 3.03
CA MET A 55 -10.00 1.35 2.24
C MET A 55 -10.20 1.68 0.75
N SER A 56 -11.19 2.51 0.41
CA SER A 56 -11.47 2.92 -0.97
C SER A 56 -10.39 3.86 -1.55
N ILE A 57 -10.39 4.03 -2.87
CA ILE A 57 -9.47 4.96 -3.56
C ILE A 57 -9.64 6.42 -3.11
N VAL A 58 -10.83 6.78 -2.61
CA VAL A 58 -11.11 8.12 -2.08
C VAL A 58 -10.51 8.29 -0.69
N GLU A 59 -10.58 7.27 0.16
CA GLU A 59 -9.90 7.31 1.46
C GLU A 59 -8.37 7.27 1.32
N ALA A 60 -7.85 6.51 0.36
CA ALA A 60 -6.44 6.52 0.01
C ALA A 60 -5.97 7.91 -0.47
N GLU A 61 -6.75 8.58 -1.33
CA GLU A 61 -6.46 9.95 -1.77
C GLU A 61 -6.41 10.93 -0.61
N LYS A 62 -7.30 10.81 0.39
CA LYS A 62 -7.27 11.68 1.57
C LYS A 62 -5.94 11.59 2.34
N LYS A 63 -5.27 10.44 2.34
CA LYS A 63 -3.95 10.29 2.96
C LYS A 63 -2.88 11.10 2.21
N ILE A 64 -2.88 11.02 0.90
CA ILE A 64 -1.99 11.81 0.04
C ILE A 64 -2.28 13.30 0.20
N LYS A 65 -3.56 13.68 0.22
CA LYS A 65 -3.98 15.06 0.45
C LYS A 65 -3.53 15.58 1.82
N ALA A 66 -3.68 14.79 2.88
CA ALA A 66 -3.24 15.17 4.22
C ALA A 66 -1.73 15.43 4.26
N TYR A 67 -0.94 14.59 3.59
CA TYR A 67 0.51 14.83 3.42
C TYR A 67 0.78 16.13 2.66
N ALA A 68 0.09 16.35 1.54
CA ALA A 68 0.23 17.57 0.73
C ALA A 68 -0.08 18.83 1.55
N ASP A 69 -1.17 18.82 2.31
CA ASP A 69 -1.61 19.93 3.16
C ASP A 69 -0.59 20.21 4.28
N ALA A 70 0.03 19.17 4.85
CA ALA A 70 1.08 19.30 5.87
C ALA A 70 2.41 19.85 5.33
N HIS A 71 2.70 19.65 4.04
CA HIS A 71 3.95 20.08 3.38
C HIS A 71 3.76 21.27 2.44
N LYS A 72 2.65 21.98 2.59
CA LYS A 72 2.29 23.12 1.76
C LYS A 72 3.18 24.34 2.08
N THR A 73 3.72 24.96 1.04
CA THR A 73 4.44 26.24 1.12
C THR A 73 3.62 27.34 0.42
N GLY A 74 3.06 28.27 1.21
CA GLY A 74 2.16 29.29 0.68
C GLY A 74 0.88 28.67 0.13
N ASN A 75 0.58 28.86 -1.16
CA ASN A 75 -0.57 28.21 -1.82
C ASN A 75 -0.21 26.96 -2.65
N PHE A 76 1.03 26.48 -2.57
CA PHE A 76 1.52 25.38 -3.38
C PHE A 76 1.96 24.20 -2.51
N SER A 77 1.58 23.00 -2.92
CA SER A 77 2.04 21.73 -2.34
C SER A 77 2.35 20.78 -3.49
N PHE A 78 3.43 20.02 -3.35
CA PHE A 78 3.82 18.98 -4.29
C PHE A 78 4.03 17.69 -3.51
N VAL A 79 3.41 16.61 -3.97
CA VAL A 79 3.68 15.27 -3.45
C VAL A 79 4.51 14.53 -4.50
N PRO A 80 5.79 14.26 -4.21
CA PRO A 80 6.61 13.44 -5.09
C PRO A 80 5.99 12.06 -5.36
N PRO A 81 6.20 11.46 -6.55
CA PRO A 81 5.61 10.16 -6.88
C PRO A 81 6.02 9.01 -5.92
N ASP A 82 7.28 9.01 -5.47
CA ASP A 82 7.83 8.10 -4.47
C ASP A 82 7.16 8.26 -3.10
N GLU A 83 6.82 9.50 -2.75
CA GLU A 83 6.11 9.80 -1.51
C GLU A 83 4.64 9.38 -1.56
N ALA A 84 3.98 9.57 -2.70
CA ALA A 84 2.63 9.04 -2.92
C ALA A 84 2.61 7.51 -2.85
N ASP A 85 3.59 6.84 -3.47
CA ASP A 85 3.75 5.38 -3.37
C ASP A 85 3.95 4.94 -1.91
N ARG A 86 4.85 5.57 -1.15
CA ARG A 86 5.07 5.31 0.27
C ARG A 86 3.77 5.41 1.07
N ILE A 87 3.00 6.48 0.88
CA ILE A 87 1.72 6.70 1.58
C ILE A 87 0.70 5.62 1.24
N LEU A 88 0.59 5.22 -0.03
CA LEU A 88 -0.32 4.15 -0.44
C LEU A 88 0.10 2.80 0.14
N ARG A 89 1.40 2.50 0.15
CA ARG A 89 1.93 1.29 0.78
C ARG A 89 1.63 1.25 2.27
N GLU A 90 1.84 2.35 2.99
CA GLU A 90 1.50 2.43 4.41
C GLU A 90 0.00 2.29 4.66
N PHE A 91 -0.83 2.88 3.78
CA PHE A 91 -2.28 2.84 3.92
C PHE A 91 -2.85 1.42 3.76
N TYR A 92 -2.34 0.65 2.80
CA TYR A 92 -2.77 -0.73 2.52
C TYR A 92 -1.87 -1.81 3.15
N GLY A 93 -0.88 -1.43 3.96
CA GLY A 93 0.05 -2.38 4.59
C GLY A 93 0.92 -3.17 3.59
N LEU A 94 1.27 -2.56 2.46
CA LEU A 94 2.03 -3.21 1.38
C LEU A 94 3.52 -3.27 1.72
N PRO A 95 4.23 -4.32 1.25
CA PRO A 95 5.68 -4.42 1.44
C PRO A 95 6.41 -3.22 0.82
N THR A 96 7.49 -2.78 1.44
CA THR A 96 8.33 -1.70 0.90
C THR A 96 8.99 -2.17 -0.39
N MET A 97 9.18 -1.27 -1.35
CA MET A 97 10.05 -1.52 -2.51
C MET A 97 11.52 -1.52 -2.06
N GLU A 98 11.97 -2.50 -1.29
CA GLU A 98 13.40 -2.72 -1.06
C GLU A 98 13.93 -3.52 -2.24
N ASN A 99 14.98 -3.01 -2.90
CA ASN A 99 15.68 -3.62 -4.04
C ASN A 99 15.63 -5.16 -4.04
N GLY A 100 14.65 -5.74 -4.75
CA GLY A 100 14.57 -7.16 -5.08
C GLY A 100 14.40 -8.15 -3.91
N THR A 101 14.15 -7.73 -2.67
CA THR A 101 13.92 -8.68 -1.57
C THR A 101 12.67 -8.29 -0.79
N GLN A 102 11.63 -9.12 -0.89
CA GLN A 102 10.37 -8.92 -0.19
C GLN A 102 10.60 -8.95 1.32
N ALA A 103 10.51 -7.81 1.99
CA ALA A 103 10.34 -7.76 3.43
C ALA A 103 8.88 -8.17 3.76
N SER A 104 8.68 -9.45 4.02
CA SER A 104 7.49 -9.91 4.74
C SER A 104 7.66 -9.57 6.21
N ALA A 105 6.85 -8.65 6.72
CA ALA A 105 6.48 -8.60 8.14
C ALA A 105 5.36 -7.58 8.35
N ASN A 106 4.15 -8.05 8.68
CA ASN A 106 3.43 -7.67 9.91
C ASN A 106 2.02 -8.30 9.95
N ALA A 107 1.97 -9.60 10.22
CA ALA A 107 0.99 -10.17 11.15
C ALA A 107 1.68 -10.29 12.52
N PRO A 108 0.98 -10.20 13.66
CA PRO A 108 1.62 -10.03 14.95
C PRO A 108 2.30 -11.33 15.39
N GLU A 109 3.63 -11.37 15.36
CA GLU A 109 4.38 -12.49 15.92
C GLU A 109 4.49 -12.35 17.43
N GLU A 110 3.96 -13.37 18.10
CA GLU A 110 4.12 -13.66 19.51
C GLU A 110 5.59 -13.76 19.90
N LYS A 111 5.86 -13.38 21.15
CA LYS A 111 7.13 -13.51 21.86
C LYS A 111 7.92 -14.76 21.48
N THR A 112 9.09 -14.59 20.85
CA THR A 112 10.21 -15.53 20.97
C THR A 112 11.53 -14.77 20.97
N GLY A 113 12.48 -15.22 21.80
CA GLY A 113 13.80 -14.60 21.90
C GLY A 113 14.49 -14.77 23.25
N GLY A 114 14.27 -15.87 23.97
CA GLY A 114 15.23 -16.30 24.99
C GLY A 114 16.49 -16.76 24.26
N PHE A 115 17.60 -16.03 24.44
CA PHE A 115 18.91 -16.50 24.03
C PHE A 115 19.20 -17.80 24.79
N LEU A 116 19.28 -18.92 24.08
CA LEU A 116 19.88 -20.14 24.60
C LEU A 116 21.39 -19.96 24.50
N ASP A 117 22.05 -19.86 25.65
CA ASP A 117 23.50 -19.85 25.74
C ASP A 117 24.01 -21.29 25.55
N LEU A 118 24.81 -21.52 24.52
CA LEU A 118 25.42 -22.82 24.22
C LEU A 118 26.39 -23.28 25.32
N MET A 119 26.81 -22.38 26.22
CA MET A 119 27.62 -22.75 27.39
C MET A 119 26.84 -23.53 28.46
N ASP A 120 25.50 -23.53 28.43
CA ASP A 120 24.68 -24.21 29.45
C ASP A 120 24.61 -25.74 29.25
N PHE A 121 25.17 -26.28 28.16
CA PHE A 121 25.16 -27.72 27.84
C PHE A 121 26.53 -28.41 28.02
N LEU A 122 27.57 -27.67 28.42
CA LEU A 122 28.94 -28.21 28.56
C LEU A 122 29.46 -28.22 30.01
N GLY A 123 28.56 -28.17 30.99
CA GLY A 123 28.86 -28.30 32.42
C GLY A 123 28.44 -29.65 33.01
#